data_AF-T2JKT2-F1
#
_entry.id   AF-T2JKT2-F1
#
_cell.length_a   1.000
_cell.length_b   1.000
_cell.length_c   1.000
_cell.angle_alpha   90.00
_cell.angle_beta   90.00
_cell.angle_gamma   90.00
#
_symmetry.space_group_name_H-M   'P 1'
#
loop_
_entity.id
_entity.type
_entity.pdbx_description
1 polymer ?
#
loop_
_entity_poly.entity_id
_entity_poly.type
_entity_poly.pdbx_seq_one_letter_code
_entity_poly.pdbx_strand_id
1 'polypeptide(L)'
;MVREKLGKSASKLIISLGRDSRLSGPDLLAAASEGISLLGSTVYNFEIASTPAMFMSTINPDLSCDGAIMLTASHLPFNRNGLKFFTKNGGLNKGDITEILNLAENNNFPVGTEKGNIKDYDFISVYSEGLVKKIREGVNHTENFEQPLKGLKIIVDAGNGAGGFYAEKVLKPLGADTEGSQFLDPDGTFPIIFLILKMKKPWNLSVEQLLIIKQTLGLFLIRM
;
A
#
# COMPACT_ATOMS: atom_id res chain seq x y z
N MET A 1 20.68 9.56 -3.34
CA MET A 1 20.16 8.84 -2.16
C MET A 1 20.29 7.28 -2.10
N VAL A 2 19.33 6.41 -2.51
CA VAL A 2 19.36 4.95 -2.17
C VAL A 2 20.65 4.27 -2.64
N ARG A 3 21.10 4.60 -3.86
CA ARG A 3 22.37 4.20 -4.44
C ARG A 3 23.56 4.47 -3.52
N GLU A 4 23.67 5.71 -3.02
CA GLU A 4 24.77 6.13 -2.13
C GLU A 4 24.65 5.48 -0.75
N LYS A 5 23.46 5.45 -0.17
CA LYS A 5 23.23 4.86 1.16
C LYS A 5 23.54 3.36 1.20
N LEU A 6 23.31 2.64 0.11
CA LEU A 6 23.55 1.20 0.01
C LEU A 6 24.88 0.84 -0.65
N GLY A 7 25.61 1.81 -1.23
CA GLY A 7 26.83 1.55 -2.00
C GLY A 7 26.62 0.63 -3.21
N LYS A 8 25.40 0.57 -3.76
CA LYS A 8 25.04 -0.28 -4.90
C LYS A 8 25.06 0.54 -6.20
N SER A 9 25.37 -0.09 -7.33
CA SER A 9 25.13 0.52 -8.65
C SER A 9 23.63 0.56 -8.95
N ALA A 10 23.18 1.51 -9.79
CA ALA A 10 21.76 1.63 -10.13
C ALA A 10 21.20 0.35 -10.78
N SER A 11 21.99 -0.33 -11.62
CA SER A 11 21.64 -1.61 -12.24
C SER A 11 21.34 -2.76 -11.26
N LYS A 12 21.77 -2.64 -10.00
CA LYS A 12 21.52 -3.62 -8.93
C LYS A 12 20.40 -3.21 -7.99
N LEU A 13 19.79 -2.05 -8.19
CA LEU A 13 18.70 -1.56 -7.35
C LEU A 13 17.36 -2.09 -7.85
N ILE A 14 16.53 -2.52 -6.90
CA ILE A 14 15.13 -2.86 -7.12
C ILE A 14 14.26 -1.86 -6.35
N ILE A 15 13.45 -1.07 -7.07
CA ILE A 15 12.54 -0.09 -6.47
C ILE A 15 11.11 -0.53 -6.75
N SER A 16 10.30 -0.69 -5.71
CA SER A 16 8.87 -1.00 -5.89
C SER A 16 8.04 0.28 -5.99
N LEU A 17 7.04 0.26 -6.87
CA LEU A 17 6.06 1.35 -7.00
C LEU A 17 4.64 0.79 -6.88
N GLY A 18 3.78 1.54 -6.21
CA GLY A 18 2.36 1.25 -6.13
C GLY A 18 1.57 2.51 -5.86
N ARG A 19 0.27 2.48 -6.16
CA ARG A 19 -0.63 3.63 -6.08
C ARG A 19 -1.90 3.30 -5.32
N ASP A 20 -2.57 4.34 -4.81
CA ASP A 20 -3.96 4.23 -4.42
C ASP A 20 -4.89 4.33 -5.64
N SER A 21 -6.20 4.39 -5.40
CA SER A 21 -7.22 4.36 -6.45
C SER A 21 -7.39 5.69 -7.21
N ARG A 22 -6.64 6.76 -6.88
CA ARG A 22 -6.79 8.08 -7.49
C ARG A 22 -6.65 8.05 -9.01
N LEU A 23 -7.43 8.90 -9.67
CA LEU A 23 -7.48 9.01 -11.13
C LEU A 23 -6.13 9.37 -11.78
N SER A 24 -5.31 10.19 -11.11
CA SER A 24 -3.96 10.53 -11.58
C SER A 24 -2.92 9.45 -11.30
N GLY A 25 -3.28 8.39 -10.57
CA GLY A 25 -2.38 7.33 -10.15
C GLY A 25 -1.71 6.59 -11.31
N PRO A 26 -2.44 6.07 -12.32
CA PRO A 26 -1.86 5.34 -13.44
C PRO A 26 -0.78 6.13 -14.20
N ASP A 27 -1.06 7.39 -14.55
CA ASP A 27 -0.12 8.23 -15.31
C ASP A 27 1.14 8.55 -14.49
N LEU A 28 0.98 8.90 -13.21
CA LEU A 28 2.11 9.18 -12.33
C LEU A 28 2.96 7.93 -12.06
N LEU A 29 2.32 6.77 -11.93
CA LEU A 29 2.99 5.48 -11.75
C LEU A 29 3.82 5.13 -12.99
N ALA A 30 3.25 5.27 -14.18
CA ALA A 30 3.95 5.03 -15.45
C ALA A 30 5.16 5.97 -15.61
N ALA A 31 4.98 7.27 -15.38
CA ALA A 31 6.05 8.25 -15.48
C ALA A 31 7.18 8.01 -14.47
N ALA A 32 6.84 7.68 -13.22
CA ALA A 32 7.82 7.38 -12.19
C ALA A 32 8.58 6.06 -12.49
N SER A 33 7.88 5.02 -12.94
CA SER A 33 8.48 3.75 -13.37
C SER A 33 9.45 3.95 -14.52
N GLU A 34 9.07 4.73 -15.53
CA GLU A 34 9.93 5.04 -16.66
C GLU A 34 11.17 5.84 -16.22
N GLY A 35 10.99 6.89 -15.43
CA GLY A 35 12.09 7.70 -14.92
C GLY A 35 13.12 6.86 -14.17
N ILE A 36 12.68 5.97 -13.26
CA ILE A 36 13.57 5.09 -12.49
C ILE A 36 14.27 4.06 -13.38
N SER A 37 13.54 3.49 -14.35
CA SER A 37 14.09 2.57 -15.34
C SER A 37 15.17 3.23 -16.20
N LEU A 38 15.00 4.50 -16.60
CA LEU A 38 16.02 5.26 -17.36
C LEU A 38 17.32 5.52 -16.56
N LEU A 39 17.25 5.51 -15.22
CA LEU A 39 18.45 5.56 -14.36
C LEU A 39 19.14 4.18 -14.23
N GLY A 40 18.60 3.15 -14.87
CA GLY A 40 19.13 1.78 -14.89
C GLY A 40 18.61 0.85 -13.80
N SER A 41 17.70 1.32 -12.92
CA SER A 41 17.17 0.48 -11.83
C SER A 41 16.04 -0.42 -12.30
N THR A 42 15.87 -1.57 -11.64
CA THR A 42 14.68 -2.42 -11.86
C THR A 42 13.51 -1.89 -11.05
N VAL A 43 12.36 -1.78 -11.71
CA VAL A 43 11.09 -1.38 -11.10
C VAL A 43 10.20 -2.60 -10.94
N TYR A 44 9.68 -2.80 -9.73
CA TYR A 44 8.56 -3.70 -9.47
C TYR A 44 7.28 -2.87 -9.37
N ASN A 45 6.41 -3.04 -10.36
CA ASN A 45 5.13 -2.37 -10.43
C ASN A 45 4.05 -3.22 -9.75
N PHE A 46 3.48 -2.71 -8.66
CA PHE A 46 2.41 -3.37 -7.92
C PHE A 46 1.01 -2.84 -8.26
N GLU A 47 0.90 -1.87 -9.16
CA GLU A 47 -0.37 -1.21 -9.48
C GLU A 47 -1.07 -0.70 -8.21
N ILE A 48 -2.28 -1.21 -7.91
CA ILE A 48 -3.02 -0.85 -6.70
C ILE A 48 -2.35 -1.52 -5.49
N ALA A 49 -1.86 -0.70 -4.57
CA ALA A 49 -1.29 -1.16 -3.31
C ALA A 49 -1.72 -0.28 -2.13
N SER A 50 -1.65 -0.83 -0.92
CA SER A 50 -1.80 -0.03 0.30
C SER A 50 -0.45 0.57 0.73
N THR A 51 -0.44 1.69 1.45
CA THR A 51 0.82 2.23 2.02
C THR A 51 1.59 1.20 2.86
N PRO A 52 0.96 0.43 3.78
CA PRO A 52 1.70 -0.58 4.53
C PRO A 52 2.24 -1.70 3.62
N ALA A 53 1.52 -2.12 2.56
CA ALA A 53 2.07 -3.07 1.59
C ALA A 53 3.34 -2.52 0.93
N MET A 54 3.35 -1.26 0.51
CA MET A 54 4.55 -0.65 -0.09
C MET A 54 5.75 -0.67 0.86
N PHE A 55 5.57 -0.31 2.14
CA PHE A 55 6.66 -0.44 3.11
C PHE A 55 7.10 -1.90 3.27
N MET A 56 6.15 -2.82 3.40
CA MET A 56 6.43 -4.25 3.58
C MET A 56 7.22 -4.85 2.43
N SER A 57 7.10 -4.34 1.20
CA SER A 57 7.93 -4.80 0.07
C SER A 57 9.43 -4.58 0.27
N THR A 58 9.83 -3.61 1.09
CA THR A 58 11.24 -3.32 1.40
C THR A 58 11.84 -4.24 2.47
N ILE A 59 10.98 -4.97 3.20
CA ILE A 59 11.39 -5.88 4.27
C ILE A 59 10.85 -7.31 4.07
N ASN A 60 10.15 -7.56 2.97
CA ASN A 60 9.72 -8.89 2.57
C ASN A 60 10.96 -9.68 2.12
N PRO A 61 11.20 -10.89 2.64
CA PRO A 61 12.43 -11.65 2.37
C PRO A 61 12.57 -12.03 0.88
N ASP A 62 11.47 -12.31 0.19
CA ASP A 62 11.47 -12.80 -1.19
C ASP A 62 11.69 -11.66 -2.21
N LEU A 63 11.20 -10.46 -1.91
CA LEU A 63 11.37 -9.29 -2.78
C LEU A 63 12.59 -8.44 -2.38
N SER A 64 12.70 -8.13 -1.09
CA SER A 64 13.76 -7.29 -0.49
C SER A 64 14.07 -6.03 -1.30
N CYS A 65 13.02 -5.29 -1.72
CA CYS A 65 13.20 -4.08 -2.53
C CYS A 65 14.08 -3.05 -1.78
N ASP A 66 15.01 -2.43 -2.47
CA ASP A 66 15.94 -1.45 -1.90
C ASP A 66 15.24 -0.14 -1.50
N GLY A 67 14.13 0.16 -2.16
CA GLY A 67 13.24 1.25 -1.82
C GLY A 67 11.84 1.03 -2.37
N ALA A 68 10.87 1.78 -1.84
CA ALA A 68 9.49 1.76 -2.31
C ALA A 68 8.94 3.18 -2.44
N ILE A 69 8.10 3.40 -3.45
CA ILE A 69 7.37 4.66 -3.66
C ILE A 69 5.87 4.35 -3.71
N MET A 70 5.13 4.94 -2.77
CA MET A 70 3.67 4.89 -2.74
C MET A 70 3.11 6.19 -3.28
N LEU A 71 2.37 6.12 -4.39
CA LEU A 71 1.63 7.24 -4.96
C LEU A 71 0.28 7.39 -4.24
N THR A 72 0.16 8.43 -3.41
CA THR A 72 -1.06 8.72 -2.67
C THR A 72 -1.03 10.13 -2.07
N ALA A 73 -2.19 10.77 -2.00
CA ALA A 73 -2.41 11.93 -1.13
C ALA A 73 -3.17 11.59 0.16
N SER A 74 -3.12 10.32 0.59
CA SER A 74 -3.78 9.83 1.79
C SER A 74 -5.29 10.11 1.75
N HIS A 75 -5.79 10.93 2.67
CA HIS A 75 -7.20 11.31 2.81
C HIS A 75 -7.55 12.65 2.13
N LEU A 76 -6.63 13.25 1.38
CA LEU A 76 -6.90 14.50 0.67
C LEU A 76 -7.88 14.28 -0.50
N PRO A 77 -8.55 15.33 -1.00
CA PRO A 77 -9.51 15.22 -2.11
C PRO A 77 -8.91 14.54 -3.35
N PHE A 78 -9.75 13.90 -4.17
CA PHE A 78 -9.32 13.05 -5.30
C PHE A 78 -8.38 13.73 -6.29
N ASN A 79 -8.49 15.05 -6.45
CA ASN A 79 -7.67 15.88 -7.33
C ASN A 79 -6.28 16.23 -6.76
N ARG A 80 -5.91 15.69 -5.60
CA ARG A 80 -4.56 15.74 -5.04
C ARG A 80 -3.90 14.38 -5.19
N ASN A 81 -2.58 14.38 -5.40
CA ASN A 81 -1.75 13.18 -5.28
C ASN A 81 -0.41 13.55 -4.64
N GLY A 82 0.41 12.56 -4.34
CA GLY A 82 1.70 12.74 -3.68
C GLY A 82 2.51 11.45 -3.68
N LEU A 83 3.72 11.53 -3.16
CA LEU A 83 4.65 10.41 -3.10
C LEU A 83 5.08 10.20 -1.65
N LYS A 84 4.98 8.96 -1.16
CA LYS A 84 5.66 8.53 0.07
C LYS A 84 6.79 7.60 -0.31
N PHE A 85 7.93 7.78 0.33
CA PHE A 85 9.13 7.02 0.04
C PHE A 85 9.53 6.18 1.25
N PHE A 86 9.92 4.94 1.00
CA PHE A 86 10.33 3.99 2.02
C PHE A 86 11.64 3.31 1.65
N THR A 87 12.37 2.89 2.68
CA THR A 87 13.47 1.95 2.62
C THR A 87 13.25 0.88 3.69
N LYS A 88 14.10 -0.15 3.75
CA LYS A 88 14.07 -1.14 4.83
C LYS A 88 14.15 -0.53 6.25
N ASN A 89 14.68 0.69 6.37
CA ASN A 89 14.82 1.40 7.65
C ASN A 89 13.59 2.25 8.00
N GLY A 90 12.56 2.27 7.15
CA GLY A 90 11.36 3.08 7.32
C GLY A 90 11.20 4.18 6.27
N GLY A 91 10.32 5.13 6.57
CA GLY A 91 10.05 6.29 5.72
C GLY A 91 11.21 7.27 5.67
N LEU A 92 11.34 8.01 4.57
CA LEU A 92 12.37 9.03 4.43
C LEU A 92 12.16 10.21 5.39
N ASN A 93 13.28 10.79 5.85
CA ASN A 93 13.26 11.95 6.73
C ASN A 93 13.23 13.27 5.94
N LYS A 94 13.07 14.40 6.64
CA LYS A 94 13.02 15.73 6.00
C LYS A 94 14.26 16.04 5.15
N GLY A 95 15.46 15.68 5.61
CA GLY A 95 16.70 15.92 4.88
C GLY A 95 16.75 15.13 3.56
N ASP A 96 16.33 13.87 3.59
CA ASP A 96 16.22 13.01 2.42
C ASP A 96 15.24 13.60 1.38
N ILE A 97 14.09 14.09 1.84
CA ILE A 97 13.11 14.74 0.95
C ILE A 97 13.67 16.03 0.35
N THR A 98 14.36 16.85 1.13
CA THR A 98 15.03 18.06 0.61
C THR A 98 16.07 17.71 -0.46
N GLU A 99 16.86 16.65 -0.28
CA GLU A 99 17.83 16.20 -1.28
C GLU A 99 17.13 15.80 -2.60
N ILE A 100 16.04 15.04 -2.52
CA ILE A 100 15.24 14.64 -3.69
C ILE A 100 14.71 15.88 -4.43
N LEU A 101 14.18 16.87 -3.69
CA LEU A 101 13.68 18.11 -4.27
C LEU A 101 14.81 18.91 -4.94
N ASN A 102 15.98 19.00 -4.31
CA ASN A 102 17.13 19.69 -4.90
C ASN A 102 17.62 19.01 -6.18
N LEU A 103 17.66 17.68 -6.22
CA LEU A 103 18.01 16.94 -7.45
C LEU A 103 17.00 17.23 -8.56
N ALA A 104 15.72 17.27 -8.20
CA ALA A 104 14.64 17.56 -9.13
C ALA A 104 14.69 18.98 -9.70
N GLU A 105 14.89 19.98 -8.84
CA GLU A 105 14.99 21.39 -9.23
C GLU A 105 16.17 21.66 -10.17
N ASN A 106 17.30 21.01 -9.92
CA ASN A 106 18.52 21.22 -10.71
C ASN A 106 18.62 20.33 -11.97
N ASN A 107 17.60 19.51 -12.25
CA ASN A 107 17.66 18.45 -13.27
C ASN A 107 18.93 17.58 -13.16
N ASN A 108 19.44 17.41 -11.94
CA ASN A 108 20.71 16.75 -11.69
C ASN A 108 20.46 15.25 -11.47
N PHE A 109 20.14 14.55 -12.55
CA PHE A 109 19.88 13.12 -12.51
C PHE A 109 20.97 12.36 -13.28
N PRO A 110 21.51 11.26 -12.72
CA PRO A 110 22.47 10.44 -13.43
C PRO A 110 21.76 9.68 -14.56
N VAL A 111 22.09 9.96 -15.83
CA VAL A 111 21.57 9.13 -16.93
C VAL A 111 22.19 7.74 -16.82
N GLY A 112 21.35 6.70 -16.74
CA GLY A 112 21.82 5.32 -16.77
C GLY A 112 22.46 5.01 -18.12
N THR A 113 23.55 4.24 -18.13
CA THR A 113 24.16 3.77 -19.38
C THR A 113 23.26 2.75 -20.09
N GLU A 114 22.41 2.06 -19.33
CA GLU A 114 21.44 1.09 -19.81
C GLU A 114 20.10 1.31 -19.09
N LYS A 115 19.00 1.05 -19.81
CA LYS A 115 17.64 1.12 -19.25
C LYS A 115 17.39 -0.14 -18.40
N GLY A 116 16.91 0.06 -17.17
CA GLY A 116 16.50 -1.01 -16.28
C GLY A 116 15.13 -1.60 -16.66
N ASN A 117 14.73 -2.68 -15.99
CA ASN A 117 13.48 -3.39 -16.31
C ASN A 117 12.29 -2.86 -15.51
N ILE A 118 11.10 -2.87 -16.10
CA ILE A 118 9.83 -2.68 -15.39
C ILE A 118 9.12 -4.03 -15.39
N LYS A 119 8.73 -4.53 -14.21
CA LYS A 119 8.07 -5.82 -14.04
C LYS A 119 6.79 -5.66 -13.22
N ASP A 120 5.68 -6.12 -13.76
CA ASP A 120 4.43 -6.21 -13.00
C ASP A 120 4.49 -7.37 -12.01
N TYR A 121 4.01 -7.15 -10.79
CA TYR A 121 4.09 -8.11 -9.71
C TYR A 121 2.84 -8.02 -8.82
N ASP A 122 2.12 -9.12 -8.65
CA ASP A 122 0.95 -9.18 -7.75
C ASP A 122 1.39 -9.27 -6.28
N PHE A 123 1.89 -8.14 -5.77
CA PHE A 123 2.38 -8.07 -4.40
C PHE A 123 1.24 -8.05 -3.37
N ILE A 124 0.02 -7.66 -3.76
CA ILE A 124 -1.12 -7.68 -2.85
C ILE A 124 -1.48 -9.11 -2.45
N SER A 125 -1.39 -10.08 -3.36
CA SER A 125 -1.57 -11.50 -2.99
C SER A 125 -0.49 -11.97 -2.01
N VAL A 126 0.79 -11.72 -2.31
CA VAL A 126 1.92 -12.07 -1.41
C VAL A 126 1.79 -11.41 -0.03
N TYR A 127 1.44 -10.12 0.00
CA TYR A 127 1.22 -9.38 1.24
C TYR A 127 0.05 -9.96 2.05
N SER A 128 -1.05 -10.30 1.38
CA SER A 128 -2.24 -10.87 2.02
C SER A 128 -1.96 -12.24 2.62
N GLU A 129 -1.27 -13.12 1.91
CA GLU A 129 -0.84 -14.43 2.43
C GLU A 129 0.04 -14.29 3.66
N GLY A 130 1.00 -13.35 3.63
CA GLY A 130 1.83 -13.03 4.79
C GLY A 130 1.02 -12.54 6.00
N LEU A 131 -0.03 -11.73 5.78
CA LEU A 131 -0.95 -11.31 6.85
C LEU A 131 -1.76 -12.47 7.40
N VAL A 132 -2.33 -13.31 6.53
CA VAL A 132 -3.08 -14.51 6.94
C VAL A 132 -2.20 -15.40 7.81
N LYS A 133 -0.99 -15.71 7.36
CA LYS A 133 -0.02 -16.50 8.13
C LYS A 133 0.26 -15.88 9.50
N LYS A 134 0.58 -14.59 9.54
CA LYS A 134 0.86 -13.88 10.81
C LYS A 134 -0.34 -13.88 11.76
N ILE A 135 -1.56 -13.74 11.25
CA ILE A 135 -2.77 -13.77 12.11
C ILE A 135 -3.01 -15.17 12.65
N ARG A 136 -2.85 -16.22 11.84
CA ARG A 136 -2.96 -17.61 12.31
C ARG A 136 -1.93 -17.92 13.39
N GLU A 137 -0.67 -17.55 13.17
CA GLU A 137 0.42 -17.72 14.14
C GLU A 137 0.22 -16.88 15.41
N GLY A 138 -0.30 -15.65 15.27
CA GLY A 138 -0.51 -14.73 16.38
C GLY A 138 -1.71 -15.10 17.26
N VAL A 139 -2.83 -15.53 16.65
CA VAL A 139 -3.99 -16.03 17.39
C VAL A 139 -3.71 -17.43 17.94
N ASN A 140 -3.05 -18.27 17.14
CA ASN A 140 -2.66 -19.64 17.49
C ASN A 140 -3.83 -20.46 18.06
N HIS A 141 -5.00 -20.38 17.41
CA HIS A 141 -6.21 -21.04 17.90
C HIS A 141 -6.03 -22.57 17.86
N THR A 142 -6.14 -23.23 19.01
CA THR A 142 -5.84 -24.67 19.16
C THR A 142 -6.72 -25.57 18.30
N GLU A 143 -8.01 -25.25 18.21
CA GLU A 143 -8.98 -26.08 17.48
C GLU A 143 -9.24 -25.62 16.04
N ASN A 144 -8.83 -24.40 15.68
CA ASN A 144 -9.20 -23.77 14.41
C ASN A 144 -8.11 -22.82 13.91
N PHE A 145 -6.88 -23.34 13.82
CA PHE A 145 -5.70 -22.59 13.40
C PHE A 145 -5.87 -21.96 12.00
N GLU A 146 -6.50 -22.66 11.06
CA GLU A 146 -6.67 -22.18 9.69
C GLU A 146 -7.69 -21.05 9.57
N GLN A 147 -8.75 -21.08 10.38
CA GLN A 147 -9.85 -20.11 10.35
C GLN A 147 -10.13 -19.51 11.75
N PRO A 148 -9.15 -18.81 12.35
CA PRO A 148 -9.23 -18.34 13.73
C PRO A 148 -10.33 -17.28 13.97
N LEU A 149 -10.90 -16.71 12.90
CA LEU A 149 -11.98 -15.71 12.95
C LEU A 149 -13.36 -16.30 12.67
N LYS A 150 -13.49 -17.64 12.59
CA LYS A 150 -14.77 -18.29 12.34
C LYS A 150 -15.82 -17.91 13.39
N GLY A 151 -17.00 -17.49 12.92
CA GLY A 151 -18.11 -17.05 13.76
C GLY A 151 -18.06 -15.55 14.13
N LEU A 152 -17.00 -14.84 13.74
CA LEU A 152 -16.95 -13.38 13.88
C LEU A 152 -17.49 -12.72 12.62
N LYS A 153 -18.38 -11.75 12.80
CA LYS A 153 -18.84 -10.85 11.75
C LYS A 153 -17.99 -9.59 11.74
N ILE A 154 -17.22 -9.40 10.67
CA ILE A 154 -16.27 -8.29 10.51
C ILE A 154 -16.56 -7.58 9.20
N ILE A 155 -17.08 -6.37 9.29
CA ILE A 155 -17.45 -5.55 8.13
C ILE A 155 -16.27 -4.68 7.71
N VAL A 156 -15.94 -4.70 6.42
CA VAL A 156 -14.95 -3.79 5.83
C VAL A 156 -15.66 -2.69 5.07
N ASP A 157 -15.42 -1.44 5.47
CA ASP A 157 -15.66 -0.27 4.63
C ASP A 157 -14.32 0.24 4.10
N ALA A 158 -14.09 0.09 2.79
CA ALA A 158 -12.87 0.55 2.13
C ALA A 158 -13.02 1.94 1.49
N GLY A 159 -14.24 2.51 1.46
CA GLY A 159 -14.56 3.80 0.88
C GLY A 159 -14.02 4.00 -0.55
N ASN A 160 -14.01 2.94 -1.38
CA ASN A 160 -13.43 2.93 -2.72
C ASN A 160 -11.91 3.22 -2.78
N GLY A 161 -11.21 3.08 -1.65
CA GLY A 161 -9.75 3.12 -1.58
C GLY A 161 -9.09 1.79 -1.94
N ALA A 162 -7.77 1.71 -1.76
CA ALA A 162 -6.99 0.50 -2.02
C ALA A 162 -7.14 -0.60 -0.93
N GLY A 163 -8.12 -0.47 -0.03
CA GLY A 163 -8.28 -1.34 1.15
C GLY A 163 -9.25 -2.52 0.95
N GLY A 164 -9.95 -2.61 -0.17
CA GLY A 164 -10.99 -3.65 -0.34
C GLY A 164 -10.48 -5.08 -0.25
N PHE A 165 -9.22 -5.32 -0.64
CA PHE A 165 -8.63 -6.65 -0.66
C PHE A 165 -8.57 -7.32 0.72
N TYR A 166 -8.59 -6.57 1.83
CA TYR A 166 -8.57 -7.15 3.17
C TYR A 166 -9.78 -8.06 3.43
N ALA A 167 -10.96 -7.71 2.89
CA ALA A 167 -12.16 -8.53 3.05
C ALA A 167 -11.97 -9.92 2.43
N GLU A 168 -11.63 -9.96 1.13
CA GLU A 168 -11.60 -11.19 0.35
C GLU A 168 -10.28 -11.97 0.48
N LYS A 169 -9.12 -11.30 0.60
CA LYS A 169 -7.81 -11.95 0.61
C LYS A 169 -7.23 -12.19 2.02
N VAL A 170 -7.80 -11.58 3.06
CA VAL A 170 -7.30 -11.71 4.44
C VAL A 170 -8.37 -12.25 5.38
N LEU A 171 -9.47 -11.53 5.58
CA LEU A 171 -10.48 -11.85 6.60
C LEU A 171 -11.27 -13.11 6.24
N LYS A 172 -11.70 -13.26 4.99
CA LYS A 172 -12.46 -14.43 4.54
C LYS A 172 -11.64 -15.74 4.58
N PRO A 173 -10.36 -15.79 4.14
CA PRO A 173 -9.50 -16.96 4.37
C PRO A 173 -9.30 -17.33 5.84
N LEU A 174 -9.39 -16.35 6.75
CA LEU A 174 -9.33 -16.55 8.20
C LEU A 174 -10.68 -16.94 8.82
N GLY A 175 -11.74 -17.08 8.02
CA GLY A 175 -13.06 -17.57 8.43
C GLY A 175 -14.04 -16.49 8.92
N ALA A 176 -13.69 -15.21 8.85
CA ALA A 176 -14.61 -14.14 9.23
C ALA A 176 -15.80 -14.06 8.24
N ASP A 177 -16.98 -13.81 8.77
CA ASP A 177 -18.13 -13.37 7.98
C ASP A 177 -17.95 -11.90 7.62
N THR A 178 -17.77 -11.63 6.34
CA THR A 178 -17.57 -10.28 5.78
C THR A 178 -18.81 -9.77 5.04
N GLU A 179 -19.93 -10.49 5.12
CA GLU A 179 -21.21 -10.10 4.51
C GLU A 179 -21.68 -8.75 5.07
N GLY A 180 -21.91 -7.80 4.17
CA GLY A 180 -22.24 -6.41 4.50
C GLY A 180 -21.07 -5.43 4.36
N SER A 181 -19.88 -5.90 3.97
CA SER A 181 -18.76 -5.04 3.58
C SER A 181 -19.12 -4.13 2.41
N GLN A 182 -18.59 -2.90 2.41
CA GLN A 182 -19.00 -1.83 1.51
C GLN A 182 -17.81 -1.17 0.82
N PHE A 183 -18.05 -0.71 -0.41
CA PHE A 183 -17.13 0.13 -1.18
C PHE A 183 -15.73 -0.49 -1.34
N LEU A 184 -15.71 -1.81 -1.52
CA LEU A 184 -14.48 -2.60 -1.62
C LEU A 184 -13.72 -2.32 -2.93
N ASP A 185 -14.45 -2.06 -4.01
CA ASP A 185 -13.84 -1.83 -5.32
C ASP A 185 -13.18 -0.44 -5.38
N PRO A 186 -11.89 -0.37 -5.76
CA PRO A 186 -11.17 0.88 -6.00
C PRO A 186 -11.89 1.79 -7.01
N ASP A 187 -12.28 3.00 -6.59
CA ASP A 187 -12.82 4.06 -7.45
C ASP A 187 -12.21 5.41 -7.04
N GLY A 188 -11.41 5.99 -7.94
CA GLY A 188 -10.69 7.23 -7.74
C GLY A 188 -11.53 8.49 -7.68
N THR A 189 -12.83 8.42 -8.00
CA THR A 189 -13.77 9.53 -7.78
C THR A 189 -14.23 9.63 -6.32
N PHE A 190 -14.05 8.56 -5.55
CA PHE A 190 -14.44 8.47 -4.14
C PHE A 190 -15.86 8.98 -3.87
N PRO A 191 -16.89 8.41 -4.52
CA PRO A 191 -18.24 8.99 -4.57
C PRO A 191 -18.88 9.14 -3.17
N ILE A 192 -18.39 8.40 -2.18
CA ILE A 192 -19.02 8.27 -0.85
C ILE A 192 -18.15 8.83 0.28
N ILE A 193 -16.83 8.95 0.09
CA ILE A 193 -15.92 9.37 1.16
C ILE A 193 -16.10 10.83 1.59
N PHE A 194 -16.57 11.69 0.70
CA PHE A 194 -16.90 13.07 1.07
C PHE A 194 -18.09 13.14 2.04
N LEU A 195 -18.99 12.15 2.02
CA LEU A 195 -20.11 12.03 2.96
C LEU A 195 -19.64 11.51 4.34
N ILE A 196 -18.76 10.51 4.38
CA ILE A 196 -18.31 9.90 5.64
C ILE A 196 -17.51 10.88 6.52
N LEU A 197 -16.64 11.71 5.93
CA LEU A 197 -15.90 12.73 6.70
C LEU A 197 -16.79 13.83 7.29
N LYS A 198 -18.02 14.02 6.76
CA LYS A 198 -19.01 14.96 7.29
C LYS A 198 -20.00 14.33 8.28
N MET A 199 -20.11 13.00 8.32
CA MET A 199 -21.04 12.33 9.24
C MET A 199 -20.43 12.20 10.65
N LYS A 200 -20.73 13.19 11.51
CA LYS A 200 -20.53 13.16 12.97
C LYS A 200 -21.59 12.31 13.72
N LYS A 201 -22.24 11.33 13.08
CA LYS A 201 -23.21 10.47 13.77
C LYS A 201 -22.56 9.15 14.19
N PRO A 202 -22.66 8.74 15.47
CA PRO A 202 -22.25 7.41 15.88
C PRO A 202 -23.16 6.39 15.19
N TRP A 203 -22.56 5.41 14.53
CA TRP A 203 -23.27 4.25 14.05
C TRP A 203 -23.73 3.44 15.27
N ASN A 204 -25.03 3.31 15.47
CA ASN A 204 -25.61 2.45 16.49
C ASN A 204 -25.55 0.99 16.00
N LEU A 205 -24.39 0.36 16.10
CA LEU A 205 -24.21 -1.07 15.83
C LEU A 205 -23.91 -1.74 17.16
N SER A 206 -24.91 -2.40 17.75
CA SER A 206 -24.82 -2.89 19.14
C SER A 206 -24.15 -4.26 19.30
N VAL A 207 -23.68 -4.92 18.23
CA VAL A 207 -23.01 -6.25 18.32
C VAL A 207 -21.95 -6.50 17.23
N GLU A 208 -21.69 -5.55 16.30
CA GLU A 208 -20.85 -5.80 15.12
C GLU A 208 -19.48 -5.12 15.23
N GLN A 209 -18.40 -5.87 15.01
CA GLN A 209 -17.04 -5.32 14.90
C GLN A 209 -16.86 -4.71 13.51
N LEU A 210 -17.09 -3.40 13.40
CA LEU A 210 -16.85 -2.65 12.17
C LEU A 210 -15.36 -2.33 12.03
N LEU A 211 -14.73 -2.85 10.98
CA LEU A 211 -13.36 -2.51 10.60
C LEU A 211 -13.38 -1.39 9.56
N ILE A 212 -13.13 -0.15 9.99
CA ILE A 212 -12.99 0.99 9.07
C ILE A 212 -11.56 1.01 8.53
N ILE A 213 -11.37 0.53 7.31
CA ILE A 213 -10.09 0.60 6.61
C ILE A 213 -10.02 1.95 5.91
N LYS A 214 -9.59 2.99 6.66
CA LYS A 214 -9.36 4.32 6.07
C LYS A 214 -8.31 4.20 4.98
N GLN A 215 -8.74 4.40 3.72
CA GLN A 215 -8.10 4.73 2.42
C GLN A 215 -6.58 4.50 2.20
N THR A 216 -5.75 4.55 3.22
CA THR A 216 -4.29 4.52 3.10
C THR A 216 -3.56 3.94 4.32
N LEU A 217 -4.21 3.78 5.47
CA LEU A 217 -3.47 3.54 6.74
C LEU A 217 -3.42 2.08 7.18
N GLY A 218 -4.25 1.18 6.62
CA GLY A 218 -4.33 -0.20 7.14
C GLY A 218 -4.56 -0.23 8.66
N LEU A 219 -5.22 0.80 9.21
CA LEU A 219 -5.39 0.95 10.64
C LEU A 219 -6.60 0.10 11.06
N PHE A 220 -6.33 -0.95 11.81
CA PHE A 220 -7.35 -1.78 12.43
C PHE A 220 -7.90 -1.05 13.65
N LEU A 221 -9.10 -0.49 13.54
CA LEU A 221 -9.89 -0.12 14.71
C LEU A 221 -10.96 -1.19 14.86
N ILE A 222 -10.63 -2.26 15.57
CA ILE A 222 -11.65 -3.12 16.16
C ILE A 222 -12.18 -2.33 17.36
N ARG A 223 -13.36 -1.73 17.22
CA ARG A 223 -14.12 -1.27 18.39
C ARG A 223 -14.68 -2.54 19.05
N MET A 224 -14.04 -2.98 20.12
CA MET A 224 -14.64 -3.88 21.10
C MET A 224 -15.63 -3.11 21.98
#